data_AF-A0A8S0FMZ2-F1
#
_entry.id   AF-A0A8S0FMZ2-F1
#
_cell.length_a   1.000
_cell.length_b   1.000
_cell.length_c   1.000
_cell.angle_alpha   90.00
_cell.angle_beta   90.00
_cell.angle_gamma   90.00
#
_symmetry.space_group_name_H-M   'P 1'
#
loop_
_entity.id
_entity.type
_entity.pdbx_description
1 polymer ?
#
loop_
_entity_poly.entity_id
_entity_poly.type
_entity_poly.pdbx_seq_one_letter_code
_entity_poly.pdbx_strand_id
1 'polypeptide(L)'
;MRCADAKQGSFSASLSRLARIRHWRWAVLAQFCYVGAQTACWSYLIRYAVEEIPGMTAGFAANYLTGTMVCFFIGRFTGTWLISRFAPHKVLAAYALIAMALCLISAFAGGHVGLIALTLCSAFMSIQYPTIFSLGIKNLGQDTKYGSSFIVMTIIGGGIVTPVMGFVSEKTETQRATSPLPN
;
A
#
# COMPACT_ATOMS: atom_id res chain seq x y z
N MET A 1 -21.71 -21.06 37.70
CA MET A 1 -20.60 -20.30 37.08
C MET A 1 -19.46 -21.24 36.73
N ARG A 2 -19.40 -21.80 35.51
CA ARG A 2 -18.22 -22.50 34.93
C ARG A 2 -18.56 -22.97 33.50
N CYS A 3 -18.46 -22.07 32.52
CA CYS A 3 -18.50 -22.42 31.08
C CYS A 3 -17.64 -21.49 30.21
N ALA A 4 -16.74 -20.68 30.81
CA ALA A 4 -15.93 -19.72 30.05
C ALA A 4 -14.54 -20.26 29.63
N ASP A 5 -14.03 -21.34 30.24
CA ASP A 5 -12.61 -21.73 30.09
C ASP A 5 -12.25 -22.57 28.85
N ALA A 6 -13.22 -23.14 28.11
CA ALA A 6 -12.89 -24.02 26.97
C ALA A 6 -12.52 -23.27 25.67
N LYS A 7 -12.79 -21.96 25.55
CA LYS A 7 -12.46 -21.17 24.34
C LYS A 7 -11.14 -20.40 24.43
N GLN A 8 -10.65 -20.08 25.63
CA GLN A 8 -9.43 -19.27 25.81
C GLN A 8 -8.16 -20.01 25.35
N GLY A 9 -8.14 -21.34 25.49
CA GLY A 9 -7.01 -22.18 25.09
C GLY A 9 -6.78 -22.27 23.58
N SER A 10 -7.81 -22.09 22.75
CA SER A 10 -7.69 -22.22 21.28
C SER A 10 -7.16 -20.93 20.63
N PHE A 11 -7.75 -19.77 20.97
CA PHE A 11 -7.36 -18.50 20.36
C PHE A 11 -5.95 -18.05 20.76
N SER A 12 -5.63 -18.08 22.07
CA SER A 12 -4.32 -17.67 22.57
C SER A 12 -3.21 -18.63 22.10
N ALA A 13 -3.49 -19.93 22.06
CA ALA A 13 -2.55 -20.91 21.50
C ALA A 13 -2.34 -20.70 19.99
N SER A 14 -3.40 -20.49 19.21
CA SER A 14 -3.31 -20.13 17.79
C SER A 14 -2.49 -18.87 17.58
N LEU A 15 -2.71 -17.82 18.39
CA LEU A 15 -1.95 -16.58 18.31
C LEU A 15 -0.47 -16.78 18.62
N SER A 16 -0.14 -17.56 19.66
CA SER A 16 1.24 -17.89 20.01
C SER A 16 1.95 -18.69 18.90
N ARG A 17 1.23 -19.59 18.22
CA ARG A 17 1.75 -20.34 17.06
C ARG A 17 1.96 -19.44 15.86
N LEU A 18 0.97 -18.60 15.52
CA LEU A 18 1.07 -17.60 14.44
C LEU A 18 2.24 -16.63 14.67
N ALA A 19 2.42 -16.14 15.90
CA ALA A 19 3.54 -15.27 16.27
C ALA A 19 4.93 -15.94 16.13
N ARG A 20 4.99 -17.28 16.15
CA ARG A 20 6.23 -18.02 15.87
C ARG A 20 6.52 -18.15 14.38
N ILE A 21 5.49 -18.07 13.52
CA ILE A 21 5.63 -18.15 12.07
C ILE A 21 6.22 -16.85 11.52
N ARG A 22 7.51 -16.89 11.16
CA ARG A 22 8.23 -15.72 10.66
C ARG A 22 7.60 -15.15 9.39
N HIS A 23 7.31 -15.97 8.37
CA HIS A 23 6.77 -15.48 7.10
C HIS A 23 5.39 -14.80 7.26
N TRP A 24 4.54 -15.30 8.15
CA TRP A 24 3.23 -14.68 8.44
C TRP A 24 3.40 -13.30 9.09
N ARG A 25 4.29 -13.16 10.08
CA ARG A 25 4.60 -11.85 10.69
C ARG A 25 5.11 -10.83 9.68
N TRP A 26 6.00 -11.26 8.78
CA TRP A 26 6.48 -10.40 7.69
C TRP A 26 5.38 -10.05 6.69
N ALA A 27 4.46 -10.96 6.40
CA ALA A 27 3.31 -10.67 5.54
C ALA A 27 2.33 -9.68 6.18
N VAL A 28 2.09 -9.78 7.49
CA VAL A 28 1.29 -8.81 8.25
C VAL A 28 1.93 -7.42 8.17
N LEU A 29 3.24 -7.32 8.43
CA LEU A 29 3.95 -6.04 8.31
C LEU A 29 3.93 -5.51 6.87
N ALA A 30 4.16 -6.36 5.87
CA ALA A 30 4.11 -5.99 4.47
C ALA A 30 2.73 -5.48 4.06
N GLN A 31 1.65 -6.10 4.55
CA GLN A 31 0.28 -5.67 4.26
C GLN A 31 -0.04 -4.34 4.92
N PHE A 32 0.41 -4.13 6.16
CA PHE A 32 0.29 -2.84 6.85
C PHE A 32 0.97 -1.71 6.05
N CYS A 33 2.21 -1.92 5.63
CA CYS A 33 2.95 -0.95 4.81
C CYS A 33 2.29 -0.75 3.43
N TYR A 34 1.81 -1.82 2.81
CA TYR A 34 1.14 -1.76 1.51
C TYR A 34 -0.14 -0.92 1.57
N VAL A 35 -1.03 -1.17 2.55
CA VAL A 35 -2.27 -0.41 2.68
C VAL A 35 -1.96 1.06 2.96
N GLY A 36 -0.98 1.34 3.81
CA GLY A 36 -0.51 2.70 4.07
C GLY A 36 0.02 3.41 2.82
N ALA A 37 0.85 2.74 2.02
CA ALA A 37 1.37 3.29 0.78
C ALA A 37 0.26 3.52 -0.26
N GLN A 38 -0.68 2.59 -0.38
CA GLN A 38 -1.82 2.71 -1.31
C GLN A 38 -2.72 3.89 -0.94
N THR A 39 -3.12 4.03 0.33
CA THR A 39 -3.96 5.16 0.76
C THR A 39 -3.21 6.48 0.62
N ALA A 40 -1.92 6.53 0.97
CA ALA A 40 -1.10 7.72 0.79
C ALA A 40 -1.05 8.15 -0.68
N CYS A 41 -0.78 7.23 -1.61
CA CYS A 41 -0.72 7.53 -3.04
C CYS A 41 -2.05 8.11 -3.55
N TRP A 42 -3.19 7.50 -3.19
CA TRP A 42 -4.50 7.96 -3.67
C TRP A 42 -4.95 9.28 -3.03
N SER A 43 -4.71 9.45 -1.72
CA SER A 43 -5.06 10.68 -1.02
C SER A 43 -4.21 11.88 -1.48
N TYR A 44 -2.94 11.66 -1.79
CA TYR A 44 -2.05 12.73 -2.25
C TYR A 44 -2.08 12.97 -3.75
N LEU A 45 -2.56 12.03 -4.57
CA LEU A 45 -2.60 12.21 -6.02
C LEU A 45 -3.34 13.49 -6.43
N ILE A 46 -4.50 13.78 -5.84
CA ILE A 46 -5.27 15.00 -6.15
C ILE A 46 -4.54 16.25 -5.64
N ARG A 47 -3.94 16.21 -4.44
CA ARG A 47 -3.22 17.36 -3.87
C ARG A 47 -1.98 17.67 -4.71
N TYR A 48 -1.19 16.64 -5.00
CA TYR A 48 -0.03 16.70 -5.89
C TYR A 48 -0.41 17.24 -7.28
N ALA A 49 -1.51 16.76 -7.86
CA ALA A 49 -2.03 17.22 -9.14
C ALA A 49 -2.34 18.72 -9.18
N VAL A 50 -2.94 19.25 -8.12
CA VAL A 50 -3.34 20.65 -8.02
C VAL A 50 -2.15 21.56 -7.69
N GLU A 51 -1.19 21.07 -6.90
CA GLU A 51 -0.03 21.85 -6.44
C GLU A 51 1.09 21.92 -7.47
N GLU A 52 1.38 20.82 -8.18
CA GLU A 52 2.51 20.74 -9.12
C GLU A 52 2.16 21.18 -10.55
N ILE A 53 0.88 21.27 -10.91
CA ILE A 53 0.45 21.68 -12.26
C ILE A 53 -0.34 23.00 -12.17
N PRO A 54 0.23 24.13 -12.62
CA PRO A 54 -0.43 25.42 -12.54
C PRO A 54 -1.70 25.43 -13.41
N GLY A 55 -2.85 25.76 -12.81
CA GLY A 55 -4.15 25.79 -13.47
C GLY A 55 -4.92 24.45 -13.45
N MET A 56 -4.40 23.43 -12.78
CA MET A 56 -5.08 22.15 -12.64
C MET A 56 -6.22 22.25 -11.61
N THR A 57 -7.45 22.02 -12.05
CA THR A 57 -8.61 21.95 -11.15
C THR A 57 -8.75 20.56 -10.54
N ALA A 58 -9.30 20.47 -9.32
CA ALA A 58 -9.59 19.18 -8.69
C ALA A 58 -10.50 18.27 -9.55
N GLY A 59 -11.38 18.87 -10.36
CA GLY A 59 -12.22 18.16 -11.32
C GLY A 59 -11.41 17.48 -12.44
N PHE A 60 -10.38 18.15 -12.98
CA PHE A 60 -9.51 17.55 -13.98
C PHE A 60 -8.54 16.52 -13.36
N ALA A 61 -8.07 16.76 -12.13
CA ALA A 61 -7.28 15.78 -11.37
C ALA A 61 -8.05 14.45 -11.15
N ALA A 62 -9.38 14.50 -11.00
CA ALA A 62 -10.21 13.31 -10.91
C ALA A 62 -10.15 12.43 -12.18
N ASN A 63 -9.91 13.00 -13.37
CA ASN A 63 -9.69 12.21 -14.58
C ASN A 63 -8.41 11.37 -14.50
N TYR A 64 -7.34 11.90 -13.90
CA TYR A 64 -6.13 11.13 -13.62
C TYR A 64 -6.36 10.06 -12.55
N LEU A 65 -7.26 10.32 -11.59
CA LEU A 65 -7.68 9.30 -10.63
C LEU A 65 -8.46 8.15 -11.31
N THR A 66 -9.30 8.47 -12.31
CA THR A 66 -9.94 7.44 -13.13
C THR A 66 -8.89 6.66 -13.95
N GLY A 67 -7.89 7.35 -14.49
CA GLY A 67 -6.75 6.74 -15.17
C GLY A 67 -5.98 5.75 -14.28
N THR A 68 -5.77 6.08 -13.00
CA THR A 68 -5.15 5.16 -12.02
C THR A 68 -5.96 3.88 -11.85
N MET A 69 -7.30 3.95 -11.83
CA MET A 69 -8.16 2.76 -11.74
C MET A 69 -8.03 1.87 -12.97
N VAL A 70 -7.96 2.46 -14.16
CA VAL A 70 -7.73 1.72 -15.42
C VAL A 70 -6.34 1.07 -15.40
N CYS A 71 -5.30 1.82 -15.03
CA CYS A 71 -3.95 1.30 -14.87
C CYS A 71 -3.88 0.18 -13.82
N PHE A 72 -4.62 0.30 -12.72
CA PHE A 72 -4.75 -0.74 -11.69
C PHE A 72 -5.35 -2.03 -12.26
N PHE A 73 -6.39 -1.91 -13.09
CA PHE A 73 -7.03 -3.06 -13.72
C PHE A 73 -6.11 -3.75 -14.72
N ILE A 74 -5.44 -2.97 -15.58
CA ILE A 74 -4.45 -3.49 -16.55
C ILE A 74 -3.28 -4.15 -15.82
N GLY A 75 -2.74 -3.49 -14.79
CA GLY A 75 -1.64 -4.01 -13.97
C GLY A 75 -2.00 -5.30 -13.27
N ARG A 76 -3.26 -5.46 -12.85
CA ARG A 76 -3.75 -6.71 -12.26
C ARG A 76 -3.82 -7.82 -13.28
N PHE A 77 -4.28 -7.54 -14.50
CA PHE A 77 -4.36 -8.54 -15.57
C PHE A 77 -2.97 -9.03 -15.98
N THR A 78 -2.05 -8.11 -16.26
CA THR A 78 -0.66 -8.45 -16.60
C THR A 78 0.08 -9.12 -15.45
N GLY A 79 -0.12 -8.64 -14.21
CA GLY A 79 0.47 -9.24 -13.03
C GLY A 79 -0.04 -10.66 -12.77
N THR A 80 -1.34 -10.92 -12.94
CA THR A 80 -1.91 -12.26 -12.69
C THR A 80 -1.37 -13.25 -13.72
N TRP A 81 -1.28 -12.82 -14.98
CA TRP A 81 -0.62 -13.59 -16.03
C TRP A 81 0.85 -13.88 -15.67
N LEU A 82 1.58 -12.90 -15.12
CA LEU A 82 2.97 -13.09 -14.70
C LEU A 82 3.11 -14.06 -13.51
N ILE A 83 2.22 -14.00 -12.52
CA ILE A 83 2.19 -14.94 -11.38
C ILE A 83 1.86 -16.36 -11.83
N SER A 84 1.09 -16.53 -12.91
CA SER A 84 0.85 -17.86 -13.49
C SER A 84 2.10 -18.48 -14.11
N ARG A 85 3.07 -17.66 -14.53
CA ARG A 85 4.31 -18.11 -15.18
C ARG A 85 5.52 -18.15 -14.25
N PHE A 86 5.56 -17.28 -13.25
CA PHE A 86 6.71 -17.12 -12.35
C PHE A 86 6.32 -17.26 -10.88
N ALA A 87 7.31 -17.56 -10.03
CA ALA A 87 7.06 -17.71 -8.60
C ALA A 87 6.52 -16.40 -7.98
N PRO A 88 5.41 -16.44 -7.20
CA PRO A 88 4.72 -15.24 -6.70
C PRO A 88 5.62 -14.28 -5.91
N HIS A 89 6.58 -14.81 -5.14
CA HIS A 89 7.51 -14.00 -4.35
C HIS A 89 8.49 -13.18 -5.21
N LYS A 90 8.90 -13.69 -6.38
CA LYS A 90 9.79 -12.95 -7.31
C LYS A 90 9.03 -11.84 -8.02
N VAL A 91 7.79 -12.12 -8.45
CA VAL A 91 6.91 -11.12 -9.06
C VAL A 91 6.59 -10.02 -8.05
N LEU A 92 6.25 -10.38 -6.81
CA LEU A 92 6.01 -9.43 -5.74
C LEU A 92 7.25 -8.54 -5.48
N ALA A 93 8.44 -9.13 -5.38
CA ALA A 93 9.67 -8.38 -5.15
C ALA A 93 9.98 -7.41 -6.30
N ALA A 94 9.86 -7.87 -7.55
CA ALA A 94 10.06 -7.02 -8.73
C ALA A 94 9.06 -5.85 -8.77
N TYR A 95 7.77 -6.13 -8.53
CA TYR A 95 6.73 -5.11 -8.52
C TYR A 95 6.90 -4.13 -7.36
N ALA A 96 7.34 -4.58 -6.18
CA ALA A 96 7.64 -3.72 -5.05
C ALA A 96 8.81 -2.77 -5.34
N LEU A 97 9.87 -3.26 -5.98
CA LEU A 97 11.01 -2.43 -6.37
C LEU A 97 10.63 -1.39 -7.43
N ILE A 98 9.84 -1.78 -8.44
CA ILE A 98 9.35 -0.86 -9.47
C ILE A 98 8.44 0.20 -8.86
N ALA A 99 7.51 -0.19 -7.99
CA ALA A 99 6.63 0.75 -7.28
C ALA A 99 7.43 1.74 -6.43
N MET A 100 8.43 1.25 -5.69
CA MET A 100 9.32 2.10 -4.89
C MET A 100 10.10 3.09 -5.77
N ALA A 101 10.63 2.64 -6.91
CA ALA A 101 11.33 3.51 -7.86
C ALA A 101 10.38 4.57 -8.45
N LEU A 102 9.14 4.21 -8.81
CA LEU A 102 8.14 5.16 -9.30
C LEU A 102 7.75 6.18 -8.23
N CYS A 103 7.59 5.77 -6.97
CA CYS A 103 7.37 6.70 -5.86
C CYS A 103 8.54 7.67 -5.68
N LEU A 104 9.79 7.19 -5.79
CA LEU A 104 10.97 8.06 -5.73
C LEU A 104 11.01 9.04 -6.90
N ILE A 105 10.75 8.57 -8.13
CA ILE A 105 10.66 9.44 -9.31
C ILE A 105 9.57 10.50 -9.11
N SER A 106 8.42 10.10 -8.58
CA SER A 106 7.33 11.04 -8.27
C SER A 106 7.74 12.09 -7.23
N ALA A 107 8.48 11.71 -6.20
CA ALA A 107 8.97 12.62 -5.18
C ALA A 107 10.03 13.61 -5.67
N PHE A 108 10.87 13.23 -6.65
CA PHE A 108 11.96 14.08 -7.14
C PHE A 108 11.67 14.83 -8.46
N ALA A 109 10.86 14.27 -9.35
CA ALA A 109 10.68 14.82 -10.71
C ALA A 109 9.74 16.02 -10.76
N GLY A 110 8.72 16.10 -9.90
CA GLY A 110 7.72 17.16 -9.95
C GLY A 110 6.83 17.12 -11.21
N GLY A 111 5.86 18.03 -11.25
CA GLY A 111 5.00 18.29 -12.41
C GLY A 111 4.25 17.08 -12.99
N HIS A 112 4.03 17.11 -14.31
CA HIS A 112 3.33 16.04 -15.04
C HIS A 112 4.04 14.68 -14.97
N VAL A 113 5.38 14.67 -14.96
CA VAL A 113 6.17 13.43 -14.93
C VAL A 113 5.94 12.69 -13.62
N GLY A 114 5.98 13.40 -12.49
CA GLY A 114 5.72 12.78 -11.19
C GLY A 114 4.28 12.32 -11.01
N LEU A 115 3.31 13.03 -11.63
CA LEU A 115 1.90 12.63 -11.60
C LEU A 115 1.64 11.35 -12.43
N ILE A 116 2.25 11.26 -13.61
CA ILE A 116 2.17 10.04 -14.44
C ILE A 116 2.87 8.89 -13.72
N ALA A 117 4.01 9.13 -13.05
CA ALA A 117 4.70 8.10 -12.27
C ALA A 117 3.84 7.57 -11.10
N LEU A 118 3.18 8.46 -10.35
CA LEU A 118 2.18 8.10 -9.32
C LEU A 118 1.04 7.27 -9.91
N THR A 119 0.57 7.67 -11.10
CA THR A 119 -0.52 6.98 -11.79
C THR A 119 -0.12 5.57 -12.20
N LEU A 120 1.07 5.44 -12.78
CA LEU A 120 1.64 4.16 -13.21
C LEU A 120 1.95 3.26 -12.01
N CYS A 121 2.35 3.84 -10.86
CA CYS A 121 2.63 3.10 -9.63
C CYS A 121 1.41 2.28 -9.16
N SER A 122 0.18 2.79 -9.35
CA SER A 122 -1.05 2.07 -9.01
C SER A 122 -1.21 0.75 -9.79
N ALA A 123 -0.69 0.66 -11.02
CA ALA A 123 -0.68 -0.59 -11.78
C ALA A 123 0.11 -1.69 -11.07
N PHE A 124 1.28 -1.33 -10.52
CA PHE A 124 2.16 -2.27 -9.83
C PHE A 124 1.67 -2.61 -8.42
N MET A 125 0.99 -1.69 -7.73
CA MET A 125 0.41 -1.96 -6.42
C MET A 125 -0.74 -2.99 -6.47
N SER A 126 -1.46 -3.08 -7.60
CA SER A 126 -2.69 -3.89 -7.75
C SER A 126 -2.60 -5.37 -7.37
N ILE A 127 -1.43 -5.99 -7.52
CA ILE A 127 -1.23 -7.41 -7.26
C ILE A 127 -0.52 -7.70 -5.93
N GLN A 128 -0.01 -6.66 -5.28
CA GLN A 128 0.74 -6.81 -4.05
C GLN A 128 -0.17 -7.31 -2.91
N TYR A 129 -1.37 -6.71 -2.75
CA TYR A 129 -2.33 -7.16 -1.73
C TYR A 129 -2.68 -8.66 -1.78
N PRO A 130 -3.19 -9.23 -2.91
CA PRO A 130 -3.53 -10.64 -2.97
C PRO A 130 -2.30 -11.55 -2.87
N THR A 131 -1.14 -11.11 -3.36
CA THR A 131 0.09 -11.91 -3.32
C THR A 131 0.67 -11.97 -1.92
N ILE A 132 0.74 -10.84 -1.20
CA ILE A 132 1.14 -10.78 0.21
C ILE A 132 0.19 -11.61 1.06
N PHE A 133 -1.12 -11.49 0.81
CA PHE A 133 -2.12 -12.28 1.52
C PHE A 133 -1.94 -13.78 1.30
N SER A 134 -1.83 -14.21 0.04
CA SER A 134 -1.63 -15.62 -0.34
C SER A 134 -0.33 -16.20 0.24
N LEU A 135 0.78 -15.46 0.16
CA LEU A 135 2.05 -15.85 0.75
C LEU A 135 2.01 -15.86 2.28
N GLY A 136 1.28 -14.95 2.90
CA GLY A 136 1.13 -14.82 4.35
C GLY A 136 0.35 -15.96 4.97
N ILE A 137 -0.68 -16.47 4.29
CA ILE A 137 -1.52 -17.58 4.76
C ILE A 137 -1.03 -18.96 4.29
N LYS A 138 0.02 -19.03 3.48
CA LYS A 138 0.55 -20.29 2.97
C LYS A 138 1.06 -21.17 4.12
N ASN A 139 0.67 -22.44 4.13
CA ASN A 139 1.06 -23.45 5.13
C ASN A 139 0.62 -23.16 6.59
N LEU A 140 -0.45 -22.38 6.81
CA LEU A 140 -0.96 -22.12 8.16
C LEU A 140 -1.89 -23.21 8.73
N GLY A 141 -2.39 -24.13 7.88
CA GLY A 141 -3.26 -25.24 8.32
C GLY A 141 -4.50 -24.74 9.09
N GLN A 142 -4.70 -25.24 10.31
CA GLN A 142 -5.80 -24.85 11.20
C GLN A 142 -5.79 -23.37 11.59
N ASP A 143 -4.62 -22.73 11.61
CA ASP A 143 -4.46 -21.34 12.05
C ASP A 143 -4.72 -20.34 10.90
N THR A 144 -5.04 -20.83 9.68
CA THR A 144 -5.31 -19.99 8.49
C THR A 144 -6.44 -18.99 8.71
N LYS A 145 -7.52 -19.40 9.39
CA LYS A 145 -8.68 -18.54 9.66
C LYS A 145 -8.32 -17.38 10.58
N TYR A 146 -7.51 -17.62 11.60
CA TYR A 146 -7.06 -16.55 12.51
C TYR A 146 -5.97 -15.69 11.84
N GLY A 147 -5.03 -16.32 11.13
CA GLY A 147 -3.95 -15.64 10.43
C GLY A 147 -4.45 -14.68 9.35
N SER A 148 -5.50 -15.04 8.61
CA SER A 148 -6.13 -14.16 7.63
C SER A 148 -6.84 -12.97 8.28
N SER A 149 -7.56 -13.17 9.39
CA SER A 149 -8.21 -12.08 10.13
C SER A 149 -7.22 -11.00 10.55
N PHE A 150 -6.07 -11.38 11.08
CA PHE A 150 -5.02 -10.43 11.46
C PHE A 150 -4.44 -9.67 10.26
N ILE A 151 -4.22 -10.35 9.12
CA ILE A 151 -3.76 -9.68 7.90
C ILE A 151 -4.81 -8.64 7.45
N VAL A 152 -6.11 -8.95 7.52
CA VAL A 152 -7.16 -7.98 7.17
C VAL A 152 -7.22 -6.81 8.18
N MET A 153 -6.99 -7.05 9.47
CA MET A 153 -6.95 -5.99 10.49
C MET A 153 -5.85 -4.94 10.21
N THR A 154 -4.80 -5.31 9.46
CA THR A 154 -3.76 -4.35 9.05
C THR A 154 -4.25 -3.21 8.16
N ILE A 155 -5.48 -3.30 7.62
CA ILE A 155 -6.13 -2.22 6.87
C ILE A 155 -6.19 -0.93 7.71
N ILE A 156 -6.20 -1.05 9.04
CA ILE A 156 -6.08 0.09 9.96
C ILE A 156 -4.84 0.96 9.69
N GLY A 157 -3.79 0.37 9.11
CA GLY A 157 -2.57 1.08 8.69
C GLY A 157 -2.86 2.19 7.68
N GLY A 158 -3.85 2.03 6.81
CA GLY A 158 -4.27 3.09 5.91
C GLY A 158 -4.75 4.34 6.65
N GLY A 159 -5.52 4.16 7.73
CA GLY A 159 -6.01 5.25 8.58
C GLY A 159 -4.92 5.87 9.47
N ILE A 160 -3.87 5.12 9.81
CA ILE A 160 -2.72 5.62 10.59
C ILE A 160 -1.75 6.39 9.69
N VAL A 161 -1.54 5.95 8.45
CA VAL A 161 -0.58 6.59 7.54
C VAL A 161 -1.11 7.92 7.01
N THR A 162 -2.42 8.09 6.82
CA THR A 162 -3.01 9.37 6.37
C THR A 162 -2.64 10.57 7.25
N PRO A 163 -2.81 10.56 8.59
CA PRO A 163 -2.41 11.68 9.45
C PRO A 163 -0.89 11.85 9.52
N VAL A 164 -0.12 10.75 9.47
CA VAL A 164 1.35 10.82 9.43
C VAL A 164 1.83 11.54 8.17
N MET A 165 1.27 11.19 7.01
CA MET A 165 1.56 11.88 5.75
C MET A 165 1.09 13.34 5.75
N GLY A 166 -0.10 13.61 6.32
CA GLY A 166 -0.60 14.98 6.54
C GLY A 166 0.43 15.86 7.26
N PHE A 167 0.95 15.36 8.38
CA PHE A 167 1.97 16.05 9.17
C PHE A 167 3.31 16.22 8.44
N VAL A 168 3.71 15.26 7.60
CA VAL A 168 4.93 15.36 6.79
C VAL A 168 4.77 16.40 5.67
N SER A 169 3.58 16.48 5.06
CA SER A 169 3.26 17.49 4.04
C SER A 169 3.29 18.90 4.61
N GLU A 170 2.65 19.14 5.76
CA GLU A 170 2.65 20.45 6.42
C GLU A 170 4.06 20.93 6.76
N LYS A 171 4.93 20.03 7.22
CA LYS A 171 6.34 20.35 7.47
C LYS A 171 7.08 20.71 6.20
N THR A 172 6.84 19.99 5.11
CA THR A 172 7.49 20.24 3.82
C THR A 172 7.03 21.56 3.21
N GLU A 173 5.73 21.88 3.30
CA GLU A 173 5.16 23.17 2.93
C GLU A 173 5.75 24.31 3.77
N THR A 174 5.88 24.12 5.09
CA THR A 174 6.51 25.13 5.98
C THR A 174 7.97 25.37 5.61
N GLN A 175 8.72 24.34 5.20
CA GLN A 175 10.10 24.50 4.72
C GLN A 175 10.18 25.27 3.39
N ARG A 176 9.29 25.01 2.44
CA ARG A 176 9.16 25.79 1.19
C ARG A 176 8.72 27.23 1.44
N ALA A 177 7.91 27.49 2.48
CA ALA A 177 7.53 28.84 2.89
C ALA A 177 8.64 29.62 3.62
N THR A 178 9.67 28.94 4.12
CA THR A 178 10.79 29.57 4.85
C THR A 178 12.03 29.82 3.97
N SER A 179 12.10 29.26 2.75
CA SER A 179 13.08 29.69 1.77
C SER A 179 12.70 31.10 1.26
N PRO A 180 13.53 32.13 1.48
CA PRO A 180 13.22 33.48 1.02
C PRO A 180 13.10 33.48 -0.50
N LEU A 181 12.07 34.18 -1.00
CA LEU A 181 11.93 34.54 -2.40
C LEU A 181 13.28 35.06 -2.92
N PRO A 182 13.84 34.53 -4.03
CA PRO A 182 14.92 35.23 -4.71
C PRO A 182 14.36 36.56 -5.22
N ASN A 183 14.93 37.65 -4.71
CA ASN A 183 14.71 39.02 -5.16
C ASN A 183 15.11 39.20 -6.63
#